data_AF-A0A5N6PAI8-F1
#
_entry.id   AF-A0A5N6PAI8-F1
#
_cell.length_a   1.000
_cell.length_b   1.000
_cell.length_c   1.000
_cell.angle_alpha   90.00
_cell.angle_beta   90.00
_cell.angle_gamma   90.00
#
_symmetry.space_group_name_H-M   'P 1'
#
loop_
_entity.id
_entity.type
_entity.pdbx_description
1 polymer ?
#
loop_
_entity_poly.entity_id
_entity_poly.type
_entity_poly.pdbx_seq_one_letter_code
_entity_poly.pdbx_strand_id
1 'polypeptide(L)'
;MTSSRGDSFSWDYFYPPLTEEPPLLPPPPLPPTLQTPPRRILRTQTAGNIGEPIMDSEVVPSSLVEIAPILRVANEVESINPRVAYLCRFYAFEKSHKLDPASSGRGVRQFKTALLQRLERENDPSLMSRVKKSDALEMQSFYQHYYLKYIQAMQSAPDKADRAQLTKAYQTDRVLFEVLEAVNLAESMDVEEKVSTDEK
;
A
#
# COMPACT_ATOMS: atom_id res chain seq x y z
N MET A 1 6.41 12.28 34.30
CA MET A 1 7.07 11.88 33.04
C MET A 1 6.19 10.82 32.39
N THR A 2 5.23 11.23 31.57
CA THR A 2 4.33 10.30 30.87
C THR A 2 4.75 10.26 29.40
N SER A 3 5.42 9.19 28.99
CA SER A 3 5.57 8.86 27.59
C SER A 3 4.37 8.00 27.20
N SER A 4 3.39 8.62 26.54
CA SER A 4 2.30 7.89 25.88
C SER A 4 2.89 7.21 24.65
N ARG A 5 3.05 5.88 24.72
CA ARG A 5 3.35 5.05 23.56
C ARG A 5 2.17 5.15 22.60
N GLY A 6 2.47 5.44 21.33
CA GLY A 6 1.48 5.47 20.26
C GLY A 6 0.83 4.09 20.11
N ASP A 7 -0.49 4.10 19.97
CA ASP A 7 -1.27 2.95 19.58
C ASP A 7 -0.77 2.46 18.22
N SER A 8 -0.16 1.28 18.25
CA SER A 8 0.23 0.53 17.08
C SER A 8 -1.05 -0.02 16.47
N PHE A 9 -1.52 0.58 15.36
CA PHE A 9 -2.56 0.01 14.50
C PHE A 9 -2.20 -1.48 14.24
N SER A 10 -2.95 -2.40 14.83
CA SER A 10 -2.63 -3.83 14.83
C SER A 10 -3.04 -4.44 13.48
N TRP A 11 -2.04 -4.56 12.62
CA TRP A 11 -2.11 -5.25 11.33
C TRP A 11 -2.45 -6.74 11.45
N ASP A 12 -2.33 -7.31 12.66
CA ASP A 12 -2.55 -8.73 12.96
C ASP A 12 -3.99 -9.18 12.68
N TYR A 13 -4.94 -8.25 12.66
CA TYR A 13 -6.34 -8.56 12.38
C TYR A 13 -6.62 -8.86 10.91
N PHE A 14 -5.82 -8.29 10.00
CA PHE A 14 -6.03 -8.42 8.56
C PHE A 14 -5.16 -9.52 7.92
N TYR A 15 -4.07 -9.92 8.58
CA TYR A 15 -3.19 -11.01 8.18
C TYR A 15 -2.73 -11.79 9.42
N PRO A 16 -3.43 -12.85 9.83
CA PRO A 16 -2.97 -13.67 10.95
C PRO A 16 -1.62 -14.31 10.58
N PRO A 17 -0.66 -14.38 11.52
CA PRO A 17 0.58 -15.12 11.30
C PRO A 17 0.26 -16.59 11.01
N LEU A 18 1.01 -17.21 10.08
CA LEU A 18 0.93 -18.64 9.75
C LEU A 18 1.46 -19.47 10.92
N THR A 19 0.74 -19.55 12.04
CA THR A 19 1.11 -20.40 13.19
C THR A 19 0.30 -21.68 13.29
N GLU A 20 -0.58 -21.97 12.33
CA GLU A 20 -1.17 -23.31 12.21
C GLU A 20 -0.64 -24.01 10.97
N GLU A 21 0.36 -24.86 11.20
CA GLU A 21 0.80 -25.87 10.26
C GLU A 21 -0.40 -26.83 10.01
N PRO A 22 -0.91 -26.96 8.77
CA PRO A 22 -2.02 -27.87 8.51
C PRO A 22 -1.59 -29.31 8.81
N PRO A 23 -2.49 -30.18 9.29
CA PRO A 23 -2.14 -31.57 9.58
C PRO A 23 -1.57 -32.24 8.33
N LEU A 24 -0.34 -32.74 8.45
CA LEU A 24 0.36 -33.45 7.40
C LEU A 24 -0.46 -34.67 6.97
N LEU A 25 -1.08 -34.59 5.80
CA LEU A 25 -1.60 -35.78 5.13
C LEU A 25 -0.43 -36.76 4.91
N PRO A 26 -0.62 -38.07 5.16
CA PRO A 26 0.41 -39.05 4.87
C PRO A 26 0.75 -39.01 3.37
N PRO A 27 2.04 -39.05 2.99
CA PRO A 27 2.44 -39.00 1.59
C PRO A 27 1.90 -40.24 0.85
N PRO A 28 1.43 -40.09 -0.40
CA PRO A 28 1.04 -41.24 -1.22
C PRO A 28 2.24 -42.16 -1.51
N PRO A 29 2.01 -43.47 -1.70
CA PRO A 29 3.09 -44.41 -1.99
C PRO A 29 3.82 -44.05 -3.30
N LEU A 30 5.15 -44.07 -3.23
CA LEU A 30 6.05 -43.75 -4.35
C LEU A 30 5.90 -44.77 -5.49
N PRO A 31 5.86 -44.34 -6.76
CA PRO A 31 5.96 -45.25 -7.91
C PRO A 31 7.41 -45.77 -8.06
N PRO A 32 7.59 -46.97 -8.64
CA PRO A 32 8.92 -47.56 -8.86
C PRO A 32 9.78 -46.69 -9.78
N THR A 33 11.05 -46.50 -9.39
CA THR A 33 12.01 -45.58 -9.99
C THR A 33 12.54 -46.10 -11.33
N LEU A 34 12.30 -45.35 -12.41
CA LEU A 34 13.09 -45.44 -13.64
C LEU A 34 14.28 -44.48 -13.52
N GLN A 35 15.49 -45.04 -13.60
CA GLN A 35 16.75 -44.34 -13.49
C GLN A 35 16.98 -43.40 -14.69
N THR A 36 17.26 -42.12 -14.43
CA THR A 36 17.86 -41.20 -15.41
C THR A 36 19.09 -40.51 -14.79
N PRO A 37 20.17 -40.29 -15.57
CA PRO A 37 21.50 -39.91 -15.06
C PRO A 37 21.56 -38.46 -14.52
N PRO A 38 22.53 -38.14 -13.63
CA PRO A 38 22.55 -36.88 -12.90
C PRO A 38 23.02 -35.73 -13.80
N ARG A 39 22.14 -34.76 -14.08
CA ARG A 39 22.56 -33.42 -14.50
C ARG A 39 22.99 -32.62 -13.26
N ARG A 40 24.30 -32.41 -13.15
CA ARG A 40 24.93 -31.52 -12.19
C ARG A 40 24.45 -30.08 -12.42
N ILE A 41 23.44 -29.65 -11.69
CA ILE A 41 23.06 -28.23 -11.57
C ILE A 41 23.95 -27.65 -10.46
N LEU A 42 24.89 -26.77 -10.82
CA LEU A 42 25.53 -25.88 -9.85
C LEU A 42 24.43 -25.00 -9.26
N ARG A 43 24.02 -25.27 -8.02
CA ARG A 43 23.28 -24.32 -7.20
C ARG A 43 24.25 -23.18 -6.88
N THR A 44 24.12 -22.06 -7.58
CA THR A 44 24.66 -20.79 -7.11
C THR A 44 23.93 -20.46 -5.82
N GLN A 45 24.61 -20.62 -4.69
CA GLN A 45 24.19 -20.02 -3.44
C GLN A 45 24.45 -18.51 -3.57
N THR A 46 23.40 -17.74 -3.80
CA THR A 46 23.44 -16.32 -3.47
C THR A 46 22.83 -16.20 -2.08
N ALA A 47 23.72 -16.23 -1.09
CA ALA A 47 23.45 -15.75 0.24
C ALA A 47 22.80 -14.37 0.16
N GLY A 48 21.82 -14.13 1.05
CA GLY A 48 20.95 -12.96 1.07
C GLY A 48 21.67 -11.65 0.74
N ASN A 49 21.37 -11.13 -0.44
CA ASN A 49 21.56 -9.73 -0.75
C ASN A 49 20.21 -9.06 -0.49
N ILE A 50 20.10 -8.42 0.68
CA ILE A 50 18.99 -7.55 1.07
C ILE A 50 18.98 -6.39 0.08
N GLY A 51 18.28 -6.58 -1.03
CA GLY A 51 18.22 -5.65 -2.15
C GLY A 51 17.03 -4.71 -2.01
N GLU A 52 17.26 -3.54 -1.42
CA GLU A 52 16.68 -2.32 -2.00
C GLU A 52 17.38 -2.14 -3.36
N PRO A 53 16.70 -2.28 -4.51
CA PRO A 53 15.55 -1.47 -4.94
C PRO A 53 14.53 -2.27 -5.79
N ILE A 54 13.98 -3.37 -5.30
CA ILE A 54 13.04 -4.22 -6.09
C ILE A 54 11.60 -3.66 -6.07
N MET A 55 11.30 -2.77 -5.11
CA MET A 55 9.95 -2.30 -4.81
C MET A 55 9.37 -1.31 -5.84
N ASP A 56 10.21 -0.70 -6.68
CA ASP A 56 9.75 0.25 -7.72
C ASP A 56 9.41 -0.45 -9.05
N SER A 57 9.72 -1.75 -9.17
CA SER A 57 9.48 -2.55 -10.38
C SER A 57 8.60 -3.78 -10.15
N GLU A 58 7.94 -3.92 -9.00
CA GLU A 58 6.85 -4.88 -8.90
C GLU A 58 5.69 -4.42 -9.79
N VAL A 59 5.67 -4.98 -10.99
CA VAL A 59 4.59 -4.81 -11.95
C VAL A 59 3.30 -5.25 -11.27
N VAL A 60 2.38 -4.30 -11.10
CA VAL A 60 1.05 -4.55 -10.52
C VAL A 60 0.41 -5.74 -11.25
N PRO A 61 0.00 -6.81 -10.54
CA PRO A 61 -0.65 -7.96 -11.16
C PRO A 61 -1.85 -7.55 -12.01
N SER A 62 -2.12 -8.26 -13.11
CA SER A 62 -3.19 -7.89 -14.05
C SER A 62 -4.58 -7.84 -13.41
N SER A 63 -4.83 -8.69 -12.41
CA SER A 63 -6.07 -8.69 -11.62
C SER A 63 -6.21 -7.48 -10.68
N LEU A 64 -5.14 -6.71 -10.49
CA LEU A 64 -5.07 -5.54 -9.61
C LEU A 64 -4.75 -4.25 -10.38
N VAL A 65 -4.96 -4.21 -11.70
CA VAL A 65 -4.61 -3.04 -12.52
C VAL A 65 -5.24 -1.72 -12.02
N GLU A 66 -6.38 -1.79 -11.34
CA GLU A 66 -7.09 -0.64 -10.77
C GLU A 66 -6.31 0.11 -9.67
N ILE A 67 -5.36 -0.54 -8.98
CA ILE A 67 -4.54 0.14 -7.97
C ILE A 67 -3.28 0.81 -8.55
N ALA A 68 -2.92 0.52 -9.80
CA ALA A 68 -1.72 1.06 -10.43
C ALA A 68 -1.70 2.61 -10.52
N PRO A 69 -2.82 3.31 -10.82
CA PRO A 69 -2.86 4.77 -10.74
C PRO A 69 -2.54 5.30 -9.33
N ILE A 70 -2.99 4.61 -8.29
CA ILE A 70 -2.78 5.01 -6.89
C ILE A 70 -1.30 4.95 -6.54
N LEU A 71 -0.62 3.84 -6.87
CA LEU A 71 0.81 3.68 -6.62
C LEU A 71 1.66 4.67 -7.43
N ARG A 72 1.26 4.98 -8.67
CA ARG A 72 1.92 6.02 -9.47
C ARG A 72 1.83 7.39 -8.79
N VAL A 73 0.64 7.77 -8.34
CA VAL A 73 0.44 9.04 -7.60
C VAL A 73 1.25 9.05 -6.31
N ALA A 74 1.28 7.95 -5.56
CA ALA A 74 2.09 7.84 -4.35
C ALA A 74 3.57 8.16 -4.60
N ASN A 75 4.15 7.58 -5.65
CA ASN A 75 5.54 7.84 -6.04
C ASN A 75 5.77 9.29 -6.49
N GLU A 76 4.80 9.92 -7.15
CA GLU A 76 4.90 11.33 -7.58
C GLU A 76 4.89 12.32 -6.42
N VAL A 77 4.13 12.02 -5.36
CA VAL A 77 3.97 12.93 -4.21
C VAL A 77 4.97 12.67 -3.09
N GLU A 78 5.68 11.54 -3.12
CA GLU A 78 6.61 11.12 -2.07
C GLU A 78 7.67 12.15 -1.73
N SER A 79 8.28 12.79 -2.74
CA SER A 79 9.29 13.84 -2.51
C SER A 79 8.70 15.14 -1.96
N ILE A 80 7.38 15.33 -2.06
CA ILE A 80 6.68 16.54 -1.64
C ILE A 80 6.11 16.36 -0.23
N ASN A 81 5.45 15.23 0.01
CA ASN A 81 4.86 14.88 1.29
C ASN A 81 4.93 13.34 1.49
N PRO A 82 5.93 12.84 2.23
CA PRO A 82 6.11 11.42 2.46
C PRO A 82 4.93 10.77 3.18
N ARG A 83 4.25 11.51 4.08
CA ARG A 83 3.07 10.98 4.78
C ARG A 83 1.90 10.74 3.83
N VAL A 84 1.64 11.66 2.90
CA VAL A 84 0.59 11.48 1.89
C VAL A 84 0.91 10.30 0.96
N ALA A 85 2.18 10.14 0.55
CA ALA A 85 2.58 8.97 -0.25
C ALA A 85 2.33 7.65 0.49
N TYR A 86 2.69 7.58 1.77
CA TYR A 86 2.39 6.44 2.63
C TYR A 86 0.88 6.13 2.66
N LEU A 87 0.03 7.14 2.88
CA LEU A 87 -1.43 6.97 2.91
C LEU A 87 -2.00 6.47 1.57
N CYS A 88 -1.48 6.95 0.44
CA CYS A 88 -1.85 6.43 -0.88
C CYS A 88 -1.47 4.95 -1.04
N ARG A 89 -0.28 4.53 -0.59
CA ARG A 89 0.15 3.12 -0.63
C ARG A 89 -0.69 2.25 0.29
N PHE A 90 -1.04 2.75 1.47
CA PHE A 90 -1.91 2.07 2.43
C PHE A 90 -3.29 1.82 1.81
N TYR A 91 -3.89 2.86 1.23
CA TYR A 91 -5.17 2.73 0.53
C TYR A 91 -5.09 1.77 -0.66
N ALA A 92 -3.99 1.79 -1.42
CA ALA A 92 -3.77 0.82 -2.50
C ALA A 92 -3.73 -0.63 -1.98
N PHE A 93 -3.10 -0.87 -0.83
CA PHE A 93 -3.07 -2.18 -0.18
C PHE A 93 -4.49 -2.63 0.22
N GLU A 94 -5.26 -1.80 0.91
CA GLU A 94 -6.65 -2.10 1.27
C GLU A 94 -7.53 -2.38 0.04
N LYS A 95 -7.41 -1.55 -0.99
CA LYS A 95 -8.14 -1.72 -2.25
C LYS A 95 -7.76 -3.03 -2.93
N SER A 96 -6.49 -3.41 -2.91
CA SER A 96 -6.04 -4.71 -3.43
C SER A 96 -6.62 -5.89 -2.63
N HIS A 97 -6.80 -5.72 -1.32
CA HIS A 97 -7.44 -6.72 -0.48
C HIS A 97 -8.92 -6.88 -0.84
N LYS A 98 -9.65 -5.77 -1.04
CA LYS A 98 -11.05 -5.78 -1.49
C LYS A 98 -11.23 -6.43 -2.87
N LEU A 99 -10.28 -6.23 -3.79
CA LEU A 99 -10.33 -6.79 -5.14
C LEU A 99 -10.06 -8.31 -5.20
N ASP A 100 -9.19 -8.84 -4.34
CA ASP A 100 -8.88 -10.28 -4.29
C ASP A 100 -8.58 -10.73 -2.85
N PRO A 101 -9.60 -10.88 -1.99
CA PRO A 101 -9.41 -11.19 -0.57
C PRO A 101 -8.60 -12.48 -0.35
N ALA A 102 -8.86 -13.50 -1.17
CA ALA A 102 -8.18 -14.80 -1.12
C ALA A 102 -6.74 -14.76 -1.68
N SER A 103 -6.32 -13.66 -2.28
CA SER A 103 -5.00 -13.52 -2.94
C SER A 103 -4.72 -14.64 -3.95
N SER A 104 -5.77 -15.03 -4.68
CA SER A 104 -5.79 -16.17 -5.60
C SER A 104 -5.25 -15.85 -6.99
N GLY A 105 -5.21 -14.57 -7.36
CA GLY A 105 -4.65 -14.11 -8.62
C GLY A 105 -3.15 -14.37 -8.73
N ARG A 106 -2.67 -14.60 -9.96
CA ARG A 106 -1.25 -14.86 -10.21
C ARG A 106 -0.39 -13.70 -9.69
N GLY A 107 0.51 -14.01 -8.77
CA GLY A 107 1.44 -13.03 -8.18
C GLY A 107 0.81 -12.07 -7.16
N VAL A 108 -0.51 -12.12 -6.92
CA VAL A 108 -1.21 -11.19 -6.01
C VAL A 108 -0.68 -11.30 -4.59
N ARG A 109 -0.49 -12.52 -4.09
CA ARG A 109 0.04 -12.73 -2.73
C ARG A 109 1.44 -12.13 -2.57
N GLN A 110 2.33 -12.36 -3.54
CA GLN A 110 3.69 -11.82 -3.51
C GLN A 110 3.67 -10.30 -3.51
N PHE A 111 2.90 -9.71 -4.42
CA PHE A 111 2.70 -8.27 -4.52
C PHE A 111 2.17 -7.66 -3.21
N LYS A 112 1.11 -8.24 -2.62
CA LYS A 112 0.56 -7.77 -1.34
C LYS A 112 1.56 -7.85 -0.20
N THR A 113 2.30 -8.96 -0.12
CA THR A 113 3.35 -9.14 0.89
C THR A 113 4.45 -8.09 0.75
N ALA A 114 4.93 -7.84 -0.46
CA ALA A 114 5.96 -6.82 -0.69
C ALA A 114 5.44 -5.40 -0.41
N LEU A 115 4.22 -5.06 -0.85
CA LEU A 115 3.59 -3.79 -0.54
C LEU A 115 3.40 -3.58 0.97
N LEU A 116 2.99 -4.61 1.71
CA LEU A 116 2.88 -4.56 3.16
C LEU A 116 4.24 -4.33 3.83
N GLN A 117 5.28 -5.05 3.43
CA GLN A 117 6.64 -4.84 3.94
C GLN A 117 7.17 -3.42 3.66
N ARG A 118 6.78 -2.83 2.52
CA ARG A 118 7.09 -1.43 2.20
C ARG A 118 6.37 -0.48 3.15
N LEU A 119 5.08 -0.70 3.42
CA LEU A 119 4.30 0.10 4.36
C LEU A 119 4.93 0.05 5.77
N GLU A 120 5.27 -1.13 6.27
CA GLU A 120 5.93 -1.30 7.58
C GLU A 120 7.22 -0.47 7.68
N ARG A 121 8.05 -0.45 6.63
CA ARG A 121 9.31 0.31 6.60
C ARG A 121 9.07 1.83 6.54
N GLU A 122 8.07 2.26 5.80
CA GLU A 122 7.81 3.68 5.52
C GLU A 122 6.96 4.37 6.60
N ASN A 123 6.24 3.61 7.45
CA ASN A 123 5.30 4.18 8.40
C ASN A 123 5.95 5.18 9.37
N ASP A 124 6.96 4.74 10.14
CA ASP A 124 7.58 5.59 11.17
C ASP A 124 8.29 6.82 10.58
N PRO A 125 9.13 6.69 9.53
CA PRO A 125 9.74 7.86 8.90
C PRO A 125 8.70 8.85 8.36
N SER A 126 7.60 8.35 7.76
CA SER A 126 6.55 9.21 7.24
C SER A 126 5.80 9.94 8.37
N LEU A 127 5.56 9.27 9.50
CA LEU A 127 4.96 9.87 10.70
C LEU A 127 5.84 10.96 11.28
N MET A 128 7.16 10.74 11.35
CA MET A 128 8.11 11.77 11.82
C MET A 128 8.10 13.03 10.95
N SER A 129 7.83 12.86 9.65
CA SER A 129 7.72 13.99 8.69
C SER A 129 6.35 14.68 8.69
N ARG A 130 5.34 14.11 9.38
CA ARG A 130 3.97 14.63 9.37
C ARG A 130 3.90 16.01 10.04
N VAL A 131 3.21 16.95 9.39
CA VAL A 131 3.11 18.34 9.85
C VAL A 131 1.79 18.58 10.60
N LYS A 132 0.73 17.88 10.21
CA LYS A 132 -0.61 17.98 10.80
C LYS A 132 -0.78 17.00 11.95
N LYS A 133 -1.85 17.25 12.72
CA LYS A 133 -2.19 16.49 13.93
C LYS A 133 -2.70 15.09 13.64
N SER A 134 -3.37 14.89 12.50
CA SER A 134 -3.91 13.60 12.04
C SER A 134 -3.63 13.40 10.56
N ASP A 135 -3.86 12.18 10.08
CA ASP A 135 -3.61 11.82 8.69
C ASP A 135 -4.68 12.41 7.78
N ALA A 136 -5.93 12.49 8.23
CA ALA A 136 -7.00 13.17 7.51
C ALA A 136 -6.67 14.63 7.25
N LEU A 137 -6.15 15.34 8.27
CA LEU A 137 -5.77 16.74 8.12
C LEU A 137 -4.55 16.91 7.21
N GLU A 138 -3.59 15.99 7.26
CA GLU A 138 -2.43 15.98 6.37
C GLU A 138 -2.88 15.82 4.90
N MET A 139 -3.72 14.82 4.64
CA MET A 139 -4.26 14.56 3.31
C MET A 139 -5.15 15.70 2.82
N GLN A 140 -6.02 16.25 3.67
CA GLN A 140 -6.89 17.37 3.33
C GLN A 140 -6.08 18.61 2.95
N SER A 141 -5.07 18.95 3.76
CA SER A 141 -4.22 20.11 3.49
C SER A 141 -3.43 19.93 2.19
N PHE A 142 -2.95 18.72 1.91
CA PHE A 142 -2.24 18.42 0.67
C PHE A 142 -3.18 18.50 -0.54
N TYR A 143 -4.37 17.91 -0.45
CA TYR A 143 -5.38 17.93 -1.51
C TYR A 143 -5.80 19.36 -1.87
N GLN A 144 -6.07 20.21 -0.87
CA GLN A 144 -6.39 21.62 -1.10
C GLN A 144 -5.24 22.35 -1.83
N HIS A 145 -3.99 22.13 -1.40
CA HIS A 145 -2.84 22.72 -2.07
C HIS A 145 -2.72 22.25 -3.53
N TYR A 146 -2.90 20.94 -3.77
CA TYR A 146 -2.87 20.35 -5.10
C TYR A 146 -3.95 20.95 -6.01
N TYR A 147 -5.19 21.02 -5.51
CA TYR A 147 -6.33 21.53 -6.26
C TYR A 147 -6.12 22.99 -6.71
N LEU A 148 -5.69 23.86 -5.79
CA LEU A 148 -5.41 25.27 -6.10
C LEU A 148 -4.28 25.40 -7.13
N LYS A 149 -3.21 24.62 -6.95
CA LYS A 149 -2.00 24.73 -7.77
C LYS A 149 -2.18 24.20 -9.18
N TYR A 150 -2.93 23.12 -9.36
CA TYR A 150 -3.02 22.40 -10.63
C TYR A 150 -4.40 22.54 -11.26
N ILE A 151 -5.47 22.22 -10.54
CA ILE A 151 -6.83 22.18 -11.11
C ILE A 151 -7.35 23.59 -11.38
N GLN A 152 -7.36 24.45 -10.36
CA GLN A 152 -7.86 25.82 -10.49
C GLN A 152 -6.98 26.66 -11.42
N ALA A 153 -5.66 26.52 -11.33
CA ALA A 153 -4.73 27.24 -12.20
C ALA A 153 -4.93 26.88 -13.68
N MET A 154 -5.15 25.60 -14.00
CA MET A 154 -5.41 25.17 -15.38
C MET A 154 -6.78 25.63 -15.89
N GLN A 155 -7.81 25.59 -15.05
CA GLN A 155 -9.14 26.13 -15.39
C GLN A 155 -9.12 27.63 -15.67
N SER A 156 -8.23 28.37 -15.00
CA SER A 156 -8.09 29.82 -15.17
C SER A 156 -7.32 30.21 -16.43
N ALA A 157 -6.61 29.28 -17.07
CA ALA A 157 -5.80 29.52 -18.27
C ALA A 157 -5.89 28.35 -19.28
N PRO A 158 -7.09 28.03 -19.80
CA PRO A 158 -7.32 26.83 -20.61
C PRO A 158 -6.53 26.83 -21.92
N ASP A 159 -6.29 28.00 -22.52
CA ASP A 159 -5.54 28.13 -23.78
C ASP A 159 -4.03 27.84 -23.64
N LYS A 160 -3.51 27.81 -22.40
CA LYS A 160 -2.10 27.54 -22.09
C LYS A 160 -1.85 26.14 -21.53
N ALA A 161 -2.92 25.41 -21.18
CA ALA A 161 -2.80 24.10 -20.56
C ALA A 161 -2.61 23.03 -21.64
N ASP A 162 -1.49 22.31 -21.58
CA ASP A 162 -1.29 21.10 -22.37
C ASP A 162 -2.37 20.07 -21.97
N ARG A 163 -3.13 19.57 -22.96
CA ARG A 163 -4.18 18.57 -22.76
C ARG A 163 -3.68 17.35 -21.99
N ALA A 164 -2.43 16.91 -22.24
CA ALA A 164 -1.85 15.78 -21.53
C ALA A 164 -1.64 16.08 -20.05
N GLN A 165 -1.18 17.29 -19.71
CA GLN A 165 -1.03 17.74 -18.32
C GLN A 165 -2.38 17.86 -17.61
N LEU A 166 -3.40 18.35 -18.31
CA LEU A 166 -4.76 18.45 -17.77
C LEU A 166 -5.35 17.07 -17.44
N THR A 167 -5.24 16.11 -18.37
CA THR A 167 -5.69 14.74 -18.13
C THR A 167 -4.94 14.11 -16.96
N LYS A 168 -3.61 14.29 -16.89
CA LYS A 168 -2.81 13.82 -15.77
C LYS A 168 -3.29 14.43 -14.45
N ALA A 169 -3.50 15.74 -14.41
CA ALA A 169 -3.91 16.43 -13.19
C ALA A 169 -5.26 15.93 -12.66
N TYR A 170 -6.24 15.71 -13.54
CA TYR A 170 -7.52 15.12 -13.14
C TYR A 170 -7.41 13.67 -12.67
N GLN A 171 -6.50 12.88 -13.25
CA GLN A 171 -6.26 11.51 -12.77
C GLN A 171 -5.66 11.52 -11.37
N THR A 172 -4.68 12.40 -11.11
CA THR A 172 -4.09 12.57 -9.78
C THR A 172 -5.11 13.11 -8.78
N ASP A 173 -5.89 14.13 -9.15
CA ASP A 173 -6.93 14.73 -8.32
C ASP A 173 -7.97 13.69 -7.86
N ARG A 174 -8.46 12.88 -8.80
CA ARG A 174 -9.38 11.78 -8.49
C ARG A 174 -8.79 10.81 -7.47
N VAL A 175 -7.55 10.40 -7.65
CA VAL A 175 -6.88 9.48 -6.71
C VAL A 175 -6.74 10.13 -5.33
N LEU A 176 -6.27 11.37 -5.26
CA LEU A 176 -6.09 12.07 -3.98
C LEU A 176 -7.42 12.24 -3.24
N PHE A 177 -8.50 12.51 -3.98
CA PHE A 177 -9.85 12.59 -3.41
C PHE A 177 -10.33 11.24 -2.88
N GLU A 178 -10.20 10.15 -3.66
CA GLU A 178 -10.55 8.79 -3.21
C GLU A 178 -9.81 8.39 -1.92
N VAL A 179 -8.53 8.74 -1.80
CA VAL A 179 -7.76 8.45 -0.57
C VAL A 179 -8.19 9.35 0.58
N LEU A 180 -8.47 10.64 0.33
CA LEU A 180 -8.97 11.55 1.36
C LEU A 180 -10.30 11.06 1.96
N GLU A 181 -11.23 10.59 1.13
CA GLU A 181 -12.48 10.00 1.60
C GLU A 181 -12.24 8.76 2.48
N ALA A 182 -11.34 7.88 2.05
CA ALA A 182 -11.01 6.66 2.80
C ALA A 182 -10.38 6.97 4.17
N VAL A 183 -9.45 7.94 4.24
CA VAL A 183 -8.82 8.34 5.50
C VAL A 183 -9.81 9.00 6.45
N ASN A 184 -10.69 9.87 5.93
CA ASN A 184 -11.74 10.48 6.75
C ASN A 184 -12.71 9.45 7.31
N LEU A 185 -13.09 8.45 6.49
CA LEU A 185 -13.97 7.37 6.93
C LEU A 185 -13.31 6.54 8.05
N ALA A 186 -12.04 6.16 7.89
CA ALA A 186 -11.30 5.43 8.91
C ALA A 186 -11.20 6.21 10.23
N GLU A 187 -10.82 7.49 10.19
CA GLU A 187 -10.75 8.32 11.41
C GLU A 187 -12.12 8.50 12.09
N SER A 188 -13.23 8.53 11.33
CA SER A 188 -14.57 8.63 11.92
C SER A 188 -14.98 7.36 12.68
N MET A 189 -14.63 6.18 12.18
CA MET A 189 -14.91 4.89 12.83
C MET A 189 -14.09 4.72 14.12
N ASP A 190 -12.83 5.16 14.12
CA ASP A 190 -11.94 5.12 15.29
C ASP A 190 -12.41 5.99 16.46
N VAL A 191 -13.20 7.03 16.17
CA VAL A 191 -13.79 7.92 17.19
C VAL A 191 -15.03 7.26 17.79
N GLU A 192 -15.87 6.61 16.98
CA GLU A 192 -17.08 5.92 17.45
C GLU A 192 -16.75 4.70 18.34
N GLU A 193 -15.71 3.92 18.01
CA GLU A 193 -15.26 2.78 18.84
C GLU A 193 -14.79 3.23 20.24
N LYS A 194 -14.05 4.34 20.31
CA LYS A 194 -13.55 4.88 21.59
C LYS A 194 -14.68 5.41 22.47
N VAL A 195 -15.68 6.08 21.89
CA VAL A 195 -16.85 6.60 22.64
C VAL A 195 -17.68 5.46 23.24
N SER A 196 -17.80 4.32 22.56
CA SER A 196 -18.53 3.15 23.09
C SER A 196 -17.84 2.46 24.27
N THR A 197 -16.55 2.69 24.48
CA THR A 197 -15.77 1.95 25.48
C THR A 197 -15.64 2.72 26.80
N ASP A 198 -15.81 4.04 26.78
CA ASP A 198 -15.77 4.91 27.97
C ASP A 198 -17.13 5.00 28.72
N GLU A 199 -18.20 4.37 28.22
CA GLU A 199 -19.53 4.35 28.86
C GLU A 199 -19.82 3.02 29.60
N LYS A 200 -18.85 2.47 30.34
CA LYS A 200 -19.09 1.29 31.19
C LYS A 200 -18.34 1.27 32.51
#